data_AF-A0A9D8QU15-F1
#
_entry.id   AF-A0A9D8QU15-F1
#
_cell.length_a   1.000
_cell.length_b   1.000
_cell.length_c   1.000
_cell.angle_alpha   90.00
_cell.angle_beta   90.00
_cell.angle_gamma   90.00
#
_symmetry.space_group_name_H-M   'P 1'
#
loop_
_entity.id
_entity.type
_entity.pdbx_description
1 polymer ?
#
loop_
_entity_poly.entity_id
_entity_poly.type
_entity_poly.pdbx_seq_one_letter_code
_entity_poly.pdbx_strand_id
1 'polypeptide(L)'
;RGKLLPTDTGIVVNDFLIENFPEIMDYNFTADIEKEFDEIAEGKIAWEGVVKNFYEGFEPLVEKSVNTHTEHKVGERLLGNDPATGAPVTVKIGRFGPVAQMGNNENGQKPRFAQLNAGQKLETITLEEALELFQLPRKLGTYEGEPITIGAGKFGPYVAHKGSYVSIPKGTDPMEVTFEQAVIMMHRKHQEEAERHLKTFEEDAELEVLNGRYGPYITYKGNNYRLPKAMHEKAKDLTYEECMEIINGQSERSEARPARRRFTRR
;
A
#
# COMPACT_ATOMS: atom_id res chain seq x y z
N ARG A 1 -2.72 8.13 18.57
CA ARG A 1 -3.38 6.82 18.33
C ARG A 1 -4.86 6.98 18.67
N GLY A 2 -5.78 6.45 17.87
CA GLY A 2 -7.23 6.58 18.10
C GLY A 2 -7.91 7.78 17.42
N LYS A 3 -7.29 8.38 16.40
CA LYS A 3 -7.93 9.43 15.57
C LYS A 3 -8.21 8.84 14.18
N LEU A 4 -9.41 9.08 13.65
CA LEU A 4 -9.73 8.80 12.25
C LEU A 4 -9.29 10.02 11.43
N LEU A 5 -8.44 9.78 10.43
CA LEU A 5 -7.99 10.81 9.50
C LEU A 5 -8.44 10.40 8.09
N PRO A 6 -9.13 11.27 7.35
CA PRO A 6 -9.55 10.95 5.99
C PRO A 6 -8.32 10.85 5.08
N THR A 7 -8.38 9.95 4.12
CA THR A 7 -7.38 9.83 3.04
C THR A 7 -7.72 10.81 1.93
N ASP A 8 -6.74 11.21 1.10
CA ASP A 8 -7.01 12.06 -0.07
C ASP A 8 -8.09 11.46 -0.98
N THR A 9 -8.07 10.12 -1.15
CA THR A 9 -9.12 9.42 -1.88
C THR A 9 -10.48 9.57 -1.21
N GLY A 10 -10.55 9.45 0.11
CA GLY A 10 -11.80 9.65 0.84
C GLY A 10 -12.33 11.07 0.71
N ILE A 11 -11.46 12.08 0.75
CA ILE A 11 -11.85 13.48 0.60
C ILE A 11 -12.38 13.73 -0.81
N VAL A 12 -11.61 13.38 -1.85
CA VAL A 12 -12.01 13.59 -3.25
C VAL A 12 -13.31 12.86 -3.59
N VAL A 13 -13.48 11.63 -3.11
CA VAL A 13 -14.73 10.88 -3.32
C VAL A 13 -15.89 11.57 -2.59
N ASN A 14 -15.68 12.00 -1.35
CA ASN A 14 -16.70 12.68 -0.57
C ASN A 14 -17.14 13.99 -1.23
N ASP A 15 -16.19 14.81 -1.68
CA ASP A 15 -16.49 16.09 -2.33
C ASP A 15 -17.23 15.88 -3.65
N PHE A 16 -16.81 14.88 -4.42
CA PHE A 16 -17.53 14.44 -5.62
C PHE A 16 -18.99 14.04 -5.29
N LEU A 17 -19.20 13.26 -4.22
CA LEU A 17 -20.53 12.82 -3.82
C LEU A 17 -21.40 13.98 -3.33
N ILE A 18 -20.85 14.91 -2.55
CA ILE A 18 -21.57 16.10 -2.08
C ILE A 18 -22.00 16.99 -3.25
N GLU A 19 -21.11 17.19 -4.22
CA GLU A 19 -21.39 18.06 -5.38
C GLU A 19 -22.44 17.46 -6.32
N ASN A 20 -22.41 16.13 -6.54
CA ASN A 20 -23.26 15.48 -7.54
C ASN A 20 -24.53 14.85 -6.95
N PHE A 21 -24.54 14.51 -5.66
CA PHE A 21 -25.65 13.85 -4.96
C PHE A 21 -25.98 14.51 -3.62
N PRO A 22 -26.26 15.83 -3.59
CA PRO A 22 -26.45 16.59 -2.35
C PRO A 22 -27.61 16.05 -1.50
N GLU A 23 -28.70 15.61 -2.13
CA GLU A 23 -29.87 15.08 -1.42
C GLU A 23 -29.59 13.74 -0.74
N ILE A 24 -28.74 12.89 -1.33
CA ILE A 24 -28.37 11.58 -0.77
C ILE A 24 -27.32 11.73 0.33
N MET A 25 -26.45 12.73 0.21
CA MET A 25 -25.43 13.05 1.21
C MET A 25 -25.97 13.85 2.39
N ASP A 26 -27.25 14.23 2.38
CA ASP A 26 -27.91 14.92 3.49
C ASP A 26 -28.05 14.01 4.72
N TYR A 27 -27.82 14.56 5.92
CA TYR A 27 -27.92 13.79 7.16
C TYR A 27 -29.34 13.28 7.45
N ASN A 28 -30.37 13.97 6.97
CA ASN A 28 -31.77 13.57 7.17
C ASN A 28 -32.20 12.48 6.19
N PHE A 29 -31.54 12.35 5.03
CA PHE A 29 -31.87 11.32 4.04
C PHE A 29 -31.91 9.91 4.65
N THR A 30 -30.93 9.58 5.49
CA THR A 30 -30.90 8.27 6.16
C THR A 30 -32.07 8.11 7.13
N ALA A 31 -32.46 9.17 7.84
CA ALA A 31 -33.59 9.13 8.77
C ALA A 31 -34.92 8.95 8.03
N ASP A 32 -35.08 9.61 6.88
CA ASP A 32 -36.29 9.50 6.06
C ASP A 32 -36.43 8.11 5.43
N ILE A 33 -35.33 7.53 4.92
CA ILE A 33 -35.33 6.16 4.36
C ILE A 33 -35.61 5.10 5.43
N GLU A 34 -35.04 5.21 6.63
CA GLU A 34 -35.31 4.26 7.73
C GLU A 34 -36.80 4.29 8.13
N LYS A 35 -37.42 5.48 8.12
CA LYS A 35 -38.86 5.60 8.37
C LYS A 35 -39.69 4.91 7.28
N GLU A 36 -39.31 5.05 6.02
CA GLU A 36 -39.97 4.32 4.92
C GLU A 36 -39.80 2.80 5.07
N PHE A 37 -38.63 2.33 5.49
CA PHE A 37 -38.41 0.91 5.78
C PHE A 37 -39.28 0.38 6.92
N ASP A 38 -39.48 1.15 7.99
CA ASP A 38 -40.41 0.80 9.06
C ASP A 38 -41.87 0.72 8.55
N GLU A 39 -42.29 1.69 7.73
CA GLU A 39 -43.63 1.68 7.14
C GLU A 39 -43.86 0.49 6.19
N ILE A 40 -42.83 0.05 5.46
CA ILE A 40 -42.87 -1.18 4.66
C ILE A 40 -42.99 -2.42 5.57
N ALA A 41 -42.19 -2.50 6.63
CA ALA A 41 -42.19 -3.64 7.55
C ALA A 41 -43.54 -3.81 8.26
N GLU A 42 -44.21 -2.70 8.55
CA GLU A 42 -45.56 -2.67 9.11
C GLU A 42 -46.67 -2.89 8.06
N GLY A 43 -46.32 -3.01 6.77
CA GLY A 43 -47.25 -3.23 5.67
C GLY A 43 -48.10 -2.01 5.30
N LYS A 44 -47.67 -0.81 5.69
CA LYS A 44 -48.39 0.45 5.42
C LYS A 44 -48.17 0.96 4.00
N ILE A 45 -47.00 0.71 3.42
CA ILE A 45 -46.64 1.11 2.06
C ILE A 45 -46.01 -0.06 1.30
N ALA A 46 -46.16 -0.06 -0.03
CA ALA A 46 -45.58 -1.08 -0.91
C ALA A 46 -44.12 -0.73 -1.26
N TRP A 47 -43.20 -1.66 -1.04
CA TRP A 47 -41.77 -1.46 -1.25
C TRP A 47 -41.43 -1.15 -2.72
N GLU A 48 -42.20 -1.70 -3.68
CA GLU A 48 -42.00 -1.46 -5.11
C GLU A 48 -42.14 0.02 -5.45
N GLY A 49 -43.09 0.70 -4.83
CA GLY A 49 -43.34 2.13 -5.03
C GLY A 49 -42.20 2.98 -4.51
N VAL A 50 -41.70 2.66 -3.31
CA VAL A 50 -40.57 3.36 -2.68
C VAL A 50 -39.31 3.25 -3.52
N VAL A 51 -38.94 2.03 -3.93
CA VAL A 51 -37.74 1.78 -4.76
C VAL A 51 -37.87 2.47 -6.12
N LYS A 52 -39.05 2.40 -6.74
CA LYS A 52 -39.30 3.05 -8.03
C LYS A 52 -39.14 4.58 -7.93
N ASN A 53 -39.77 5.21 -6.95
CA ASN A 53 -39.71 6.66 -6.76
C ASN A 53 -38.27 7.13 -6.48
N PHE A 54 -37.53 6.40 -5.64
CA PHE A 54 -36.12 6.67 -5.40
C PHE A 54 -35.30 6.60 -6.70
N TYR A 55 -35.46 5.51 -7.45
CA TYR A 55 -34.66 5.27 -8.65
C TYR A 55 -34.98 6.27 -9.78
N GLU A 56 -36.25 6.68 -9.94
CA GLU A 56 -36.66 7.71 -10.91
C GLU A 56 -35.97 9.07 -10.65
N GLY A 57 -35.71 9.43 -9.38
CA GLY A 57 -34.93 10.62 -9.04
C GLY A 57 -33.42 10.40 -9.11
N PHE A 58 -32.93 9.20 -8.78
CA PHE A 58 -31.52 8.88 -8.68
C PHE A 58 -30.84 8.64 -10.04
N GLU A 59 -31.48 7.89 -10.94
CA GLU A 59 -30.91 7.52 -12.25
C GLU A 59 -30.47 8.74 -13.09
N PRO A 60 -31.28 9.81 -13.22
CA PRO A 60 -30.87 11.01 -13.94
C PRO A 60 -29.64 11.71 -13.32
N LEU A 61 -29.50 11.67 -11.99
CA LEU A 61 -28.34 12.22 -11.29
C LEU A 61 -27.08 11.41 -11.61
N VAL A 62 -27.18 10.08 -11.64
CA VAL A 62 -26.08 9.19 -12.03
C VAL A 62 -25.67 9.48 -13.47
N GLU A 63 -26.61 9.49 -14.41
CA GLU A 63 -26.33 9.78 -15.83
C GLU A 63 -25.67 11.16 -16.02
N LYS A 64 -26.20 12.19 -15.34
CA LYS A 64 -25.62 13.53 -15.36
C LYS A 64 -24.20 13.56 -14.81
N SER A 65 -23.96 12.89 -13.68
CA SER A 65 -22.63 12.83 -13.06
C SER A 65 -21.64 12.15 -14.02
N VAL A 66 -21.96 10.98 -14.56
CA VAL A 66 -21.10 10.21 -15.47
C VAL A 66 -20.73 11.03 -16.71
N ASN A 67 -21.68 11.77 -17.28
CA ASN A 67 -21.45 12.58 -18.47
C ASN A 67 -20.56 13.81 -18.19
N THR A 68 -20.74 14.46 -17.05
CA THR A 68 -19.93 15.63 -16.63
C THR A 68 -18.48 15.23 -16.29
N HIS A 69 -18.29 14.01 -15.79
CA HIS A 69 -16.99 13.46 -15.36
C HIS A 69 -16.01 13.15 -16.49
N THR A 70 -16.48 13.25 -17.73
CA THR A 70 -15.66 13.00 -18.92
C THR A 70 -14.72 14.19 -19.23
N GLU A 71 -15.05 15.41 -18.80
CA GLU A 71 -14.30 16.63 -19.13
C GLU A 71 -13.19 16.97 -18.11
N HIS A 72 -13.43 16.72 -16.82
CA HIS A 72 -12.45 16.87 -15.76
C HIS A 72 -12.32 15.56 -14.98
N LYS A 73 -11.13 14.95 -14.96
CA LYS A 73 -10.88 13.76 -14.12
C LYS A 73 -10.97 14.20 -12.66
N VAL A 74 -11.92 13.66 -11.92
CA VAL A 74 -12.09 13.93 -10.50
C VAL A 74 -10.79 13.76 -9.74
N GLY A 75 -10.48 14.78 -8.93
CA GLY A 75 -9.25 14.85 -8.17
C GLY A 75 -8.02 15.18 -9.00
N GLU A 76 -8.11 15.62 -10.26
CA GLU A 76 -6.97 16.20 -10.98
C GLU A 76 -6.88 17.72 -10.72
N ARG A 77 -5.72 18.16 -10.22
CA ARG A 77 -5.43 19.57 -9.97
C ARG A 77 -4.14 19.97 -10.68
N LEU A 78 -4.20 21.02 -11.50
CA LEU A 78 -3.03 21.63 -12.11
C LEU A 78 -2.32 22.51 -11.08
N LEU A 79 -1.03 22.24 -10.86
CA LEU A 79 -0.20 23.03 -9.94
C LEU A 79 0.55 24.16 -10.66
N GLY A 80 0.84 23.98 -11.95
CA GLY A 80 1.57 24.95 -12.77
C GLY A 80 2.47 24.24 -13.78
N ASN A 81 3.52 24.91 -14.23
CA ASN A 81 4.51 24.36 -15.16
C ASN A 81 5.88 24.29 -14.50
N ASP A 82 6.64 23.23 -14.79
CA ASP A 82 8.02 23.07 -14.36
C ASP A 82 8.90 24.20 -14.95
N PRO A 83 9.64 24.97 -14.11
CA PRO A 83 10.51 26.04 -14.59
C PRO A 83 11.64 25.57 -15.53
N ALA A 84 12.09 24.31 -15.40
CA ALA A 84 13.23 23.80 -16.19
C ALA A 84 12.81 23.31 -17.57
N THR A 85 11.68 22.59 -17.67
CA THR A 85 11.21 21.97 -18.91
C THR A 85 10.00 22.65 -19.54
N GLY A 86 9.31 23.53 -18.80
CA GLY A 86 8.04 24.11 -19.20
C GLY A 86 6.87 23.13 -19.17
N ALA A 87 7.08 21.89 -18.71
CA ALA A 87 6.07 20.84 -18.72
C ALA A 87 4.99 21.07 -17.64
N PRO A 88 3.70 20.83 -17.93
CA PRO A 88 2.64 20.97 -16.94
C PRO A 88 2.80 19.93 -15.82
N VAL A 89 2.57 20.37 -14.58
CA VAL A 89 2.61 19.54 -13.37
C VAL A 89 1.20 19.46 -12.81
N THR A 90 0.62 18.25 -12.80
CA THR A 90 -0.69 17.99 -12.21
C THR A 90 -0.57 17.00 -11.06
N VAL A 91 -1.50 17.04 -10.12
CA VAL A 91 -1.65 16.01 -9.09
C VAL A 91 -3.00 15.34 -9.24
N LYS A 92 -3.05 14.02 -9.08
CA LYS A 92 -4.28 13.25 -9.22
C LYS A 92 -4.28 11.97 -8.41
N ILE A 93 -5.44 11.32 -8.33
CA ILE A 93 -5.56 9.97 -7.77
C ILE A 93 -5.25 8.95 -8.86
N GLY A 94 -4.16 8.18 -8.69
CA GLY A 94 -3.84 7.04 -9.53
C GLY A 94 -4.27 5.71 -8.92
N ARG A 95 -4.06 4.61 -9.65
CA ARG A 95 -4.34 3.23 -9.17
C ARG A 95 -3.64 2.83 -7.87
N PHE A 96 -2.54 3.50 -7.53
CA PHE A 96 -1.73 3.22 -6.35
C PHE A 96 -1.78 4.36 -5.31
N GLY A 97 -2.78 5.25 -5.41
CA GLY A 97 -2.94 6.41 -4.54
C GLY A 97 -2.58 7.75 -5.20
N PRO A 98 -2.48 8.83 -4.41
CA PRO A 98 -2.17 10.16 -4.90
C PRO A 98 -0.81 10.21 -5.60
N VAL A 99 -0.78 10.82 -6.79
CA VAL A 99 0.38 10.86 -7.66
C VAL A 99 0.52 12.24 -8.30
N ALA A 100 1.74 12.77 -8.33
CA ALA A 100 2.11 13.90 -9.16
C ALA A 100 2.48 13.39 -10.56
N GLN A 101 2.00 14.07 -11.60
CA GLN A 101 2.35 13.85 -12.99
C GLN A 101 3.05 15.10 -13.53
N MET A 102 4.20 14.90 -14.18
CA MET A 102 4.90 15.95 -14.91
C MET A 102 4.91 15.64 -16.40
N GLY A 103 4.48 16.62 -17.19
CA GLY A 103 4.26 16.50 -18.62
C GLY A 103 2.92 15.88 -18.99
N ASN A 104 2.60 15.95 -20.28
CA ASN A 104 1.45 15.32 -20.89
C ASN A 104 1.90 14.41 -22.04
N ASN A 105 1.00 13.54 -22.53
CA ASN A 105 1.30 12.66 -23.67
C ASN A 105 1.27 13.40 -25.02
N GLU A 106 1.08 14.72 -25.05
CA GLU A 106 0.83 15.48 -26.28
C GLU A 106 2.11 15.72 -27.10
N ASN A 107 3.27 15.85 -26.42
CA ASN A 107 4.55 16.20 -27.08
C ASN A 107 5.46 15.00 -27.34
N GLY A 108 4.94 13.76 -27.34
CA GLY A 108 5.74 12.55 -27.53
C GLY A 108 6.71 12.20 -26.39
N GLN A 109 6.81 13.06 -25.37
CA GLN A 109 7.53 12.79 -24.13
C GLN A 109 6.64 11.98 -23.19
N LYS A 110 7.18 10.90 -22.62
CA LYS A 110 6.43 10.10 -21.65
C LYS A 110 6.27 10.90 -20.36
N PRO A 111 5.04 11.04 -19.83
CA PRO A 111 4.81 11.72 -18.57
C PRO A 111 5.51 10.96 -17.45
N ARG A 112 6.16 11.72 -16.57
CA ARG A 112 6.77 11.17 -15.37
C ARG A 112 5.74 11.16 -14.26
N PHE A 113 5.81 10.15 -13.41
CA PHE A 113 4.92 10.01 -12.26
C PHE A 113 5.74 9.86 -10.99
N ALA A 114 5.31 10.53 -9.92
CA ALA A 114 5.89 10.39 -8.60
C ALA A 114 4.77 10.29 -7.55
N GLN A 115 4.88 9.33 -6.63
CA GLN A 115 3.89 9.20 -5.55
C GLN A 115 4.09 10.32 -4.53
N LEU A 116 2.99 10.86 -3.99
CA LEU A 116 3.06 11.84 -2.90
C LEU A 116 3.60 11.17 -1.63
N ASN A 117 4.36 11.93 -0.83
CA ASN A 117 4.87 11.47 0.45
C ASN A 117 3.76 11.38 1.50
N ALA A 118 3.96 10.52 2.50
CA ALA A 118 3.03 10.39 3.61
C ALA A 118 2.91 11.71 4.39
N GLY A 119 1.73 12.35 4.31
CA GLY A 119 1.43 13.64 4.97
C GLY A 119 1.21 14.78 3.99
N GLN A 120 1.67 14.66 2.74
CA GLN A 120 1.29 15.59 1.68
C GLN A 120 -0.15 15.29 1.25
N LYS A 121 -0.95 16.33 1.10
CA LYS A 121 -2.34 16.22 0.63
C LYS A 121 -2.47 16.72 -0.79
N LEU A 122 -3.35 16.10 -1.55
CA LEU A 122 -3.65 16.46 -2.92
C LEU A 122 -4.10 17.91 -3.07
N GLU A 123 -4.81 18.44 -2.08
CA GLU A 123 -5.39 19.79 -2.03
C GLU A 123 -4.40 20.88 -1.62
N THR A 124 -3.42 20.55 -0.79
CA THR A 124 -2.54 21.56 -0.19
C THR A 124 -1.14 21.55 -0.78
N ILE A 125 -0.75 20.48 -1.48
CA ILE A 125 0.58 20.36 -2.08
C ILE A 125 0.84 21.51 -3.05
N THR A 126 2.04 22.06 -2.98
CA THR A 126 2.52 23.16 -3.84
C THR A 126 3.25 22.64 -5.07
N LEU A 127 3.48 23.51 -6.06
CA LEU A 127 4.25 23.16 -7.25
C LEU A 127 5.68 22.75 -6.87
N GLU A 128 6.29 23.50 -5.95
CA GLU A 128 7.65 23.28 -5.47
C GLU A 128 7.79 21.90 -4.82
N GLU A 129 6.90 21.56 -3.89
CA GLU A 129 6.86 20.25 -3.24
C GLU A 129 6.61 19.11 -4.23
N ALA A 130 5.80 19.34 -5.27
CA ALA A 130 5.57 18.34 -6.31
C ALA A 130 6.80 18.13 -7.20
N LEU A 131 7.56 19.19 -7.51
CA LEU A 131 8.79 19.12 -8.28
C LEU A 131 9.88 18.32 -7.53
N GLU A 132 9.96 18.44 -6.20
CA GLU A 132 10.86 17.64 -5.37
C GLU A 132 10.64 16.13 -5.54
N LEU A 133 9.40 15.69 -5.71
CA LEU A 133 9.07 14.27 -5.90
C LEU A 133 9.70 13.69 -7.19
N PHE A 134 9.95 14.52 -8.21
CA PHE A 134 10.56 14.11 -9.47
C PHE A 134 12.09 14.11 -9.45
N GLN A 135 12.73 14.56 -8.36
CA GLN A 135 14.18 14.48 -8.20
C GLN A 135 14.65 13.04 -7.94
N LEU A 136 13.74 12.17 -7.48
CA LEU A 136 13.96 10.73 -7.37
C LEU A 136 13.45 10.01 -8.63
N PRO A 137 14.11 8.92 -9.09
CA PRO A 137 15.23 8.23 -8.45
C PRO A 137 16.60 8.88 -8.71
N ARG A 138 17.42 8.98 -7.66
CA ARG A 138 18.77 9.54 -7.71
C ARG A 138 19.81 8.43 -7.67
N LYS A 139 20.77 8.43 -8.61
CA LYS A 139 21.92 7.51 -8.58
C LYS A 139 23.05 8.13 -7.73
N LEU A 140 23.51 7.41 -6.72
CA LEU A 140 24.61 7.86 -5.84
C LEU A 140 25.99 7.38 -6.30
N GLY A 141 26.06 6.18 -6.88
CA GLY A 141 27.31 5.57 -7.29
C GLY A 141 27.14 4.10 -7.64
N THR A 142 28.26 3.37 -7.69
CA THR A 142 28.30 1.93 -7.94
C THR A 142 28.94 1.25 -6.73
N TYR A 143 28.30 0.22 -6.21
CA TYR A 143 28.78 -0.61 -5.10
C TYR A 143 28.73 -2.08 -5.55
N GLU A 144 29.82 -2.82 -5.36
CA GLU A 144 29.93 -4.24 -5.78
C GLU A 144 29.49 -4.50 -7.25
N GLY A 145 29.84 -3.59 -8.15
CA GLY A 145 29.54 -3.69 -9.59
C GLY A 145 28.15 -3.20 -10.02
N GLU A 146 27.25 -2.86 -9.07
CA GLU A 146 25.85 -2.51 -9.35
C GLU A 146 25.51 -1.12 -8.80
N PRO A 147 24.58 -0.37 -9.43
CA PRO A 147 24.28 0.99 -9.03
C PRO A 147 23.51 1.01 -7.70
N ILE A 148 23.90 1.95 -6.83
CA ILE A 148 23.08 2.35 -5.68
C ILE A 148 22.20 3.52 -6.11
N THR A 149 20.89 3.36 -5.94
CA THR A 149 19.89 4.39 -6.22
C THR A 149 19.06 4.69 -4.98
N ILE A 150 18.62 5.94 -4.85
CA ILE A 150 17.58 6.34 -3.92
C ILE A 150 16.30 6.49 -4.73
N GLY A 151 15.23 5.80 -4.30
CA GLY A 151 13.91 5.89 -4.91
C GLY A 151 12.85 6.29 -3.89
N ALA A 152 11.65 6.60 -4.39
CA ALA A 152 10.46 6.78 -3.58
C ALA A 152 9.45 5.65 -3.89
N GLY A 153 8.77 5.14 -2.87
CA GLY A 153 7.74 4.11 -3.03
C GLY A 153 6.70 4.15 -1.91
N LYS A 154 5.81 3.15 -1.90
CA LYS A 154 4.65 3.09 -0.98
C LYS A 154 4.96 3.22 0.51
N PHE A 155 6.18 2.89 0.94
CA PHE A 155 6.60 2.95 2.34
C PHE A 155 7.48 4.17 2.65
N GLY A 156 7.62 5.09 1.70
CA GLY A 156 8.52 6.21 1.76
C GLY A 156 9.80 6.00 0.94
N PRO A 157 10.78 6.90 1.10
CA PRO A 157 12.05 6.84 0.38
C PRO A 157 12.90 5.64 0.81
N TYR A 158 13.65 5.08 -0.14
CA TYR A 158 14.46 3.89 0.07
C TYR A 158 15.76 3.95 -0.73
N VAL A 159 16.78 3.27 -0.23
CA VAL A 159 17.99 2.92 -0.97
C VAL A 159 17.77 1.58 -1.67
N ALA A 160 18.18 1.45 -2.93
CA ALA A 160 18.07 0.25 -3.74
C ALA A 160 19.45 -0.19 -4.26
N HIS A 161 19.74 -1.48 -4.18
CA HIS A 161 20.98 -2.09 -4.68
C HIS A 161 20.74 -3.59 -4.94
N LYS A 162 21.09 -4.12 -6.12
CA LYS A 162 20.97 -5.57 -6.45
C LYS A 162 19.61 -6.22 -6.10
N GLY A 163 18.51 -5.49 -6.27
CA GLY A 163 17.16 -5.98 -5.90
C GLY A 163 16.86 -5.96 -4.38
N SER A 164 17.81 -5.53 -3.56
CA SER A 164 17.62 -5.23 -2.15
C SER A 164 17.18 -3.77 -1.94
N TYR A 165 16.19 -3.60 -1.07
CA TYR A 165 15.63 -2.28 -0.71
C TYR A 165 15.76 -2.03 0.80
N VAL A 166 16.28 -0.86 1.19
CA VAL A 166 16.36 -0.40 2.59
C VAL A 166 15.58 0.91 2.72
N SER A 167 14.58 0.97 3.59
CA SER A 167 13.86 2.22 3.84
C SER A 167 14.75 3.24 4.54
N ILE A 168 14.74 4.48 4.05
CA ILE A 168 15.41 5.60 4.71
C ILE A 168 14.58 5.99 5.94
N PRO A 169 15.21 6.23 7.12
CA PRO A 169 14.50 6.61 8.33
C PRO A 169 13.61 7.83 8.14
N LYS A 170 12.45 7.83 8.82
CA LYS A 170 11.52 8.97 8.78
C LYS A 170 12.20 10.21 9.38
N GLY A 171 12.17 11.32 8.65
CA GLY A 171 12.79 12.58 9.05
C GLY A 171 14.20 12.79 8.48
N THR A 172 14.78 11.80 7.80
CA THR A 172 16.01 12.00 7.01
C THR A 172 15.62 12.40 5.59
N ASP A 173 16.19 13.50 5.09
CA ASP A 173 15.99 13.92 3.72
C ASP A 173 16.70 12.95 2.74
N PRO A 174 15.97 12.31 1.81
CA PRO A 174 16.56 11.44 0.78
C PRO A 174 17.61 12.13 -0.08
N MET A 175 17.57 13.45 -0.22
CA MET A 175 18.53 14.23 -0.99
C MET A 175 19.84 14.47 -0.25
N GLU A 176 19.84 14.40 1.08
CA GLU A 176 21.05 14.55 1.90
C GLU A 176 21.79 13.22 2.10
N VAL A 177 21.16 12.09 1.82
CA VAL A 177 21.78 10.77 1.98
C VAL A 177 22.98 10.62 1.04
N THR A 178 24.14 10.39 1.65
CA THR A 178 25.42 10.21 0.94
C THR A 178 25.62 8.76 0.48
N PHE A 179 26.55 8.55 -0.46
CA PHE A 179 26.93 7.21 -0.92
C PHE A 179 27.41 6.32 0.23
N GLU A 180 28.23 6.85 1.15
CA GLU A 180 28.75 6.12 2.30
C GLU A 180 27.63 5.66 3.24
N GLN A 181 26.69 6.54 3.55
CA GLN A 181 25.52 6.19 4.38
C GLN A 181 24.66 5.13 3.69
N ALA A 182 24.44 5.23 2.38
CA ALA A 182 23.70 4.25 1.61
C ALA A 182 24.38 2.86 1.63
N VAL A 183 25.72 2.82 1.52
CA VAL A 183 26.50 1.57 1.64
C VAL A 183 26.38 0.99 3.05
N ILE A 184 26.49 1.81 4.10
CA ILE A 184 26.31 1.34 5.49
C ILE A 184 24.92 0.73 5.68
N MET A 185 23.87 1.38 5.17
CA MET A 185 22.49 0.87 5.25
C MET A 185 22.34 -0.48 4.54
N MET A 186 22.93 -0.63 3.35
CA MET A 186 22.91 -1.88 2.60
C MET A 186 23.70 -2.99 3.29
N HIS A 187 24.90 -2.69 3.77
CA HIS A 187 25.74 -3.64 4.49
C HIS A 187 25.03 -4.18 5.73
N ARG A 188 24.43 -3.29 6.53
CA ARG A 188 23.64 -3.68 7.71
C ARG A 188 22.48 -4.59 7.33
N LYS A 189 21.77 -4.28 6.24
CA LYS A 189 20.67 -5.12 5.77
C LYS A 189 21.15 -6.51 5.34
N HIS A 190 22.24 -6.59 4.59
CA HIS A 190 22.80 -7.88 4.18
C HIS A 190 23.27 -8.71 5.38
N GLN A 191 23.85 -8.08 6.40
CA GLN A 191 24.17 -8.75 7.66
C GLN A 191 22.92 -9.27 8.37
N GLU A 192 21.87 -8.45 8.49
CA GLU A 192 20.59 -8.87 9.09
C GLU A 192 19.94 -10.01 8.31
N GLU A 193 19.99 -9.99 6.97
CA GLU A 193 19.48 -11.06 6.12
C GLU A 193 20.32 -12.34 6.21
N ALA A 194 21.63 -12.23 6.34
CA ALA A 194 22.52 -13.36 6.58
C ALA A 194 22.33 -13.96 7.98
N GLU A 195 22.16 -13.13 9.03
CA GLU A 195 21.83 -13.59 10.38
C GLU A 195 20.43 -14.21 10.46
N ARG A 196 19.52 -13.80 9.56
CA ARG A 196 18.18 -14.39 9.44
C ARG A 196 18.24 -15.80 8.87
N HIS A 197 19.14 -16.10 7.94
CA HIS A 197 19.26 -17.46 7.39
C HIS A 197 20.30 -18.25 8.19
N LEU A 198 19.82 -19.16 9.02
CA LEU A 198 20.70 -19.96 9.87
C LEU A 198 21.25 -21.18 9.13
N LYS A 199 20.41 -21.84 8.32
CA LYS A 199 20.79 -23.05 7.57
C LYS A 199 19.89 -23.29 6.36
N THR A 200 20.49 -23.73 5.26
CA THR A 200 19.83 -24.31 4.08
C THR A 200 20.36 -25.73 3.89
N PHE A 201 19.55 -26.63 3.32
CA PHE A 201 19.92 -28.02 3.10
C PHE A 201 20.14 -28.30 1.61
N GLU A 202 21.15 -29.10 1.26
CA GLU A 202 21.43 -29.46 -0.14
C GLU A 202 20.41 -30.47 -0.67
N GLU A 203 19.84 -31.27 0.24
CA GLU A 203 18.87 -32.33 -0.03
C GLU A 203 17.50 -31.79 -0.44
N ASP A 204 17.09 -30.65 0.14
CA ASP A 204 15.82 -29.99 -0.18
C ASP A 204 15.96 -28.47 -0.01
N ALA A 205 15.98 -27.76 -1.13
CA ALA A 205 16.08 -26.31 -1.16
C ALA A 205 14.81 -25.60 -0.61
N GLU A 206 13.70 -26.32 -0.43
CA GLU A 206 12.49 -25.78 0.20
C GLU A 206 12.54 -25.83 1.74
N LEU A 207 13.57 -26.47 2.32
CA LEU A 207 13.77 -26.55 3.77
C LEU A 207 14.84 -25.55 4.21
N GLU A 208 14.45 -24.63 5.09
CA GLU A 208 15.38 -23.64 5.65
C GLU A 208 15.14 -23.45 7.15
N VAL A 209 16.22 -23.19 7.89
CA VAL A 209 16.17 -22.75 9.28
C VAL A 209 16.46 -21.26 9.31
N LEU A 210 15.52 -20.50 9.86
CA LEU A 210 15.55 -19.05 9.88
C LEU A 210 15.48 -18.51 11.32
N ASN A 211 16.10 -17.36 11.57
CA ASN A 211 15.99 -16.63 12.82
C ASN A 211 14.92 -15.55 12.74
N GLY A 212 13.89 -15.62 13.59
CA GLY A 212 12.78 -14.66 13.60
C GLY A 212 12.75 -13.80 14.87
N ARG A 213 11.78 -12.88 14.93
CA ARG A 213 11.53 -12.00 16.10
C ARG A 213 11.37 -12.76 17.43
N TYR A 214 10.95 -14.03 17.38
CA TYR A 214 10.68 -14.86 18.55
C TYR A 214 11.67 -16.04 18.71
N GLY A 215 12.80 -15.98 18.01
CA GLY A 215 13.82 -17.03 17.96
C GLY A 215 13.78 -17.85 16.65
N PRO A 216 14.64 -18.88 16.54
CA PRO A 216 14.74 -19.71 15.36
C PRO A 216 13.46 -20.51 15.05
N TYR A 217 13.19 -20.71 13.77
CA TYR A 217 12.07 -21.48 13.25
C TYR A 217 12.45 -22.16 11.92
N ILE A 218 11.69 -23.18 11.53
CA ILE A 218 11.89 -23.92 10.28
C ILE A 218 10.83 -23.45 9.29
N THR A 219 11.20 -23.18 8.03
CA THR A 219 10.26 -23.01 6.93
C THR A 219 10.39 -24.20 5.99
N TYR A 220 9.25 -24.79 5.62
CA TYR A 220 9.18 -25.90 4.67
C TYR A 220 7.93 -25.81 3.81
N LYS A 221 8.09 -25.81 2.47
CA LYS A 221 6.99 -25.76 1.49
C LYS A 221 5.95 -24.66 1.77
N GLY A 222 6.44 -23.48 2.16
CA GLY A 222 5.62 -22.30 2.48
C GLY A 222 4.98 -22.31 3.88
N ASN A 223 5.21 -23.32 4.70
CA ASN A 223 4.73 -23.41 6.08
C ASN A 223 5.86 -23.13 7.09
N ASN A 224 5.51 -22.47 8.20
CA ASN A 224 6.45 -22.19 9.28
C ASN A 224 6.21 -23.11 10.48
N TYR A 225 7.27 -23.76 10.95
CA TYR A 225 7.28 -24.71 12.05
C TYR A 225 8.12 -24.15 13.19
N ARG A 226 7.60 -24.25 14.42
CA ARG A 226 8.25 -23.66 15.58
C ARG A 226 9.40 -24.55 16.03
N LEU A 227 10.61 -23.99 16.17
CA LEU A 227 11.71 -24.74 16.77
C LEU A 227 11.54 -24.82 18.31
N PRO A 228 11.68 -26.01 18.93
CA PRO A 228 11.67 -26.14 20.38
C PRO A 228 12.75 -25.29 21.05
N LYS A 229 12.44 -24.64 22.18
CA LYS A 229 13.37 -23.73 22.87
C LYS A 229 14.72 -24.39 23.23
N ALA A 230 14.71 -25.68 23.57
CA ALA A 230 15.91 -26.43 23.90
C ALA A 230 16.88 -26.60 22.71
N MET A 231 16.38 -26.47 21.48
CA MET A 231 17.14 -26.60 20.25
C MET A 231 17.55 -25.24 19.66
N HIS A 232 17.18 -24.13 20.29
CA HIS A 232 17.50 -22.78 19.80
C HIS A 232 19.00 -22.53 19.70
N GLU A 233 19.79 -23.02 20.67
CA GLU A 233 21.25 -22.85 20.67
C GLU A 233 21.94 -23.66 19.55
N LYS A 234 21.36 -24.79 19.14
CA LYS A 234 21.88 -25.67 18.09
C LYS A 234 21.21 -25.44 16.73
N ALA A 235 20.43 -24.37 16.57
CA ALA A 235 19.64 -24.13 15.37
C ALA A 235 20.47 -24.07 14.08
N LYS A 236 21.75 -23.68 14.17
CA LYS A 236 22.71 -23.66 13.04
C LYS A 236 23.24 -25.04 12.67
N ASP A 237 23.19 -25.99 13.61
CA ASP A 237 23.78 -27.32 13.47
C ASP A 237 22.75 -28.42 13.18
N LEU A 238 21.45 -28.10 13.24
CA LEU A 238 20.35 -29.04 13.01
C LEU A 238 20.52 -29.83 11.70
N THR A 239 20.33 -31.14 11.74
CA THR A 239 20.37 -31.99 10.54
C THR A 239 19.06 -31.93 9.78
N TYR A 240 19.08 -32.40 8.52
CA TYR A 240 17.88 -32.52 7.70
C TYR A 240 16.83 -33.42 8.37
N GLU A 241 17.28 -34.56 8.90
CA GLU A 241 16.44 -35.55 9.61
C GLU A 241 15.77 -34.93 10.84
N GLU A 242 16.52 -34.22 11.68
CA GLU A 242 15.99 -33.55 12.88
C GLU A 242 14.94 -32.49 12.52
N CYS A 243 15.16 -31.73 11.43
CA CYS A 243 14.19 -30.75 10.96
C CYS A 243 12.90 -31.42 10.48
N MET A 244 13.02 -32.55 9.77
CA MET A 244 11.87 -33.27 9.24
C MET A 244 11.06 -33.97 10.35
N GLU A 245 11.71 -34.47 11.40
CA GLU A 245 11.03 -34.98 12.59
C GLU A 245 10.18 -33.90 13.27
N ILE A 246 10.72 -32.67 13.40
CA ILE A 246 9.99 -31.54 13.99
C ILE A 246 8.79 -31.14 13.14
N ILE A 247 8.94 -31.15 11.81
CA ILE A 247 7.86 -30.89 10.85
C ILE A 247 6.77 -31.94 11.00
N ASN A 248 7.12 -33.23 10.93
CA ASN A 248 6.17 -34.34 11.01
C ASN A 248 5.44 -34.38 12.36
N GLY A 249 6.16 -34.18 13.47
CA GLY A 249 5.54 -34.15 14.80
C GLY A 249 4.60 -32.95 15.01
N GLN A 250 4.77 -31.86 14.26
CA GLN A 250 3.87 -30.70 14.29
C GLN A 250 2.72 -30.80 13.31
N SER A 251 2.91 -31.42 12.14
CA SER A 251 1.82 -31.70 11.20
C SER A 251 0.80 -32.65 11.82
N GLU A 252 1.25 -33.75 12.45
CA GLU A 252 0.38 -34.70 13.18
C GLU A 252 -0.41 -34.02 14.30
N ARG A 253 0.22 -33.12 15.06
CA ARG A 253 -0.47 -32.32 16.10
C ARG A 253 -1.44 -31.29 15.55
N SER A 254 -1.19 -30.79 14.34
CA SER A 254 -2.07 -29.83 13.66
C SER A 254 -3.31 -30.52 13.06
N GLU A 255 -3.17 -31.74 12.55
CA GLU A 255 -4.28 -32.58 12.08
C GLU A 255 -5.17 -33.06 13.25
N ALA A 256 -4.59 -33.31 14.42
CA ALA A 256 -5.34 -33.69 15.62
C ALA A 256 -6.16 -32.56 16.26
N ARG A 257 -6.03 -31.30 15.81
CA ARG A 257 -6.83 -30.16 16.30
C ARG A 257 -7.77 -29.66 15.20
N PRO A 258 -9.11 -29.69 15.40
CA PRO A 258 -10.03 -29.18 14.40
C PRO A 258 -9.75 -27.70 14.15
N ALA A 259 -9.59 -27.34 12.87
CA ALA A 259 -9.30 -25.98 12.45
C ALA A 259 -10.38 -25.03 12.98
N ARG A 260 -10.00 -24.08 13.84
CA ARG A 260 -10.88 -22.96 14.21
C ARG A 260 -11.12 -22.14 12.94
N ARG A 261 -12.34 -22.23 12.39
CA ARG A 261 -12.82 -21.38 11.30
C ARG A 261 -12.51 -19.92 11.63
N ARG A 262 -11.63 -19.31 10.84
CA ARG A 262 -11.45 -17.84 10.83
C ARG A 262 -12.74 -17.25 10.27
N PHE A 263 -13.52 -16.59 11.12
CA PHE A 263 -14.55 -15.67 10.65
C PHE A 263 -13.86 -14.49 9.98
N THR A 264 -13.90 -14.44 8.65
CA THR A 264 -13.69 -13.21 7.90
C THR A 264 -14.94 -12.36 8.10
N ARG A 265 -14.81 -11.23 8.80
CA ARG A 265 -15.80 -10.16 8.71
C ARG A 265 -15.73 -9.62 7.28
N ARG A 266 -16.83 -9.79 6.52
CA ARG A 266 -17.11 -9.07 5.28
C ARG A 266 -17.26 -7.59 5.59
#